data_AF-A0A2R5L7R3-F1
#
_entry.id   AF-A0A2R5L7R3-F1
#
_cell.length_a   1.000
_cell.length_b   1.000
_cell.length_c   1.000
_cell.angle_alpha   90.00
_cell.angle_beta   90.00
_cell.angle_gamma   90.00
#
_symmetry.space_group_name_H-M   'P 1'
#
loop_
_entity.id
_entity.type
_entity.pdbx_description
1 polymer ?
#
loop_
_entity_poly.entity_id
_entity_poly.type
_entity_poly.pdbx_seq_one_letter_code
_entity_poly.pdbx_strand_id
1 'polypeptide(L)'
;MTSEDLGGRPHKVWSCDRQTRKCVVVSTLEDLRLKGAAKLGYSNSSELKIVLEIDGTEVEDENYFQLAERDTVFQMLQPNEKWLPPGVEALRAGDETDYESHKLPAMVSCSDPVVLLKYLEKDIANLLLFSSKQVEIVSRIPIDSLDPQQFNLAFAEAVIEACEKLVLEKQNAEDAINFYKNLTKESDEIDSSAKELRNAEQASKTTDSLVVSADENASTAFEAIENIRKWQGVNNEDSGKEPAPKRPKPSP
;
A
#
# COMPACT_ATOMS: atom_id res chain seq x y z
N MET A 1 -37.02 -15.20 41.69
CA MET A 1 -36.16 -14.49 40.72
C MET A 1 -36.39 -13.02 40.96
N THR A 2 -35.63 -12.44 41.87
CA THR A 2 -35.88 -11.12 42.44
C THR A 2 -35.01 -10.07 41.78
N SER A 3 -35.66 -8.99 41.33
CA SER A 3 -35.15 -7.60 41.40
C SER A 3 -34.03 -7.26 40.36
N GLU A 4 -34.04 -6.23 39.51
CA GLU A 4 -34.73 -4.94 39.45
C GLU A 4 -34.72 -4.44 38.00
N ASP A 5 -35.86 -3.97 37.50
CA ASP A 5 -36.02 -3.29 36.21
C ASP A 5 -36.00 -1.76 36.40
N LEU A 6 -34.99 -1.25 37.10
CA LEU A 6 -34.92 0.15 37.53
C LEU A 6 -33.69 0.86 36.92
N GLY A 7 -33.89 1.55 35.80
CA GLY A 7 -33.07 2.71 35.40
C GLY A 7 -31.88 2.50 34.46
N GLY A 8 -31.70 1.33 33.86
CA GLY A 8 -30.61 1.11 32.91
C GLY A 8 -30.78 1.84 31.56
N ARG A 9 -29.68 2.30 30.97
CA ARG A 9 -29.64 2.85 29.61
C ARG A 9 -29.23 1.74 28.62
N PRO A 10 -29.75 1.72 27.38
CA PRO A 10 -29.29 0.79 26.36
C PRO A 10 -27.89 1.17 25.87
N HIS A 11 -26.99 0.20 25.86
CA HIS A 11 -25.63 0.30 25.31
C HIS A 11 -25.38 -0.81 24.28
N LYS A 12 -24.53 -0.50 23.30
CA LYS A 12 -24.10 -1.45 22.26
C LYS A 12 -22.77 -2.06 22.67
N VAL A 13 -22.69 -3.38 22.63
CA VAL A 13 -21.48 -4.14 22.93
C VAL A 13 -21.16 -5.05 21.75
N TRP A 14 -19.89 -5.14 21.38
CA TRP A 14 -19.38 -5.96 20.28
C TRP A 14 -18.27 -6.87 20.78
N SER A 15 -18.19 -8.08 20.23
CA SER A 15 -17.01 -8.95 20.36
C SER A 15 -15.76 -8.33 19.74
N CYS A 16 -14.57 -8.74 20.22
CA CYS A 16 -13.28 -8.26 19.72
C CYS A 16 -13.10 -8.45 18.21
N ASP A 17 -13.62 -9.54 17.65
CA ASP A 17 -13.55 -9.88 16.22
C ASP A 17 -14.59 -9.17 15.33
N ARG A 18 -15.41 -8.31 15.93
CA ARG A 18 -16.52 -7.62 15.27
C ARG A 18 -17.54 -8.56 14.58
N GLN A 19 -17.63 -9.83 14.98
CA GLN A 19 -18.62 -10.78 14.43
C GLN A 19 -19.97 -10.71 15.14
N THR A 20 -19.98 -10.51 16.47
CA THR A 20 -21.20 -10.59 17.28
C THR A 20 -21.48 -9.29 18.01
N ARG A 21 -22.55 -8.61 17.62
CA ARG A 21 -23.01 -7.36 18.25
C ARG A 21 -24.29 -7.58 19.05
N LYS A 22 -24.33 -7.09 20.28
CA LYS A 22 -25.47 -7.21 21.20
C LYS A 22 -25.85 -5.85 21.79
N CYS A 23 -27.11 -5.71 22.19
CA CYS A 23 -27.60 -4.59 22.97
C CYS A 23 -27.82 -5.06 24.41
N VAL A 24 -27.37 -4.28 25.39
CA VAL A 24 -27.54 -4.53 26.83
C VAL A 24 -28.11 -3.29 27.49
N VAL A 25 -29.01 -3.48 28.45
CA VAL A 25 -29.58 -2.40 29.26
C VAL A 25 -28.92 -2.48 30.63
N VAL A 26 -28.15 -1.45 30.97
CA VAL A 26 -27.24 -1.42 32.12
C VAL A 26 -27.20 -0.03 32.73
N SER A 27 -26.90 0.05 34.02
CA SER A 27 -26.76 1.32 34.75
C SER A 27 -25.34 1.58 35.23
N THR A 28 -24.43 0.60 35.17
CA THR A 28 -23.02 0.74 35.59
C THR A 28 -22.07 0.04 34.62
N LEU A 29 -20.78 0.37 34.68
CA LEU A 29 -19.75 -0.29 33.88
C LEU A 29 -19.59 -1.76 34.27
N GLU A 30 -19.71 -2.08 35.56
CA GLU A 30 -19.68 -3.48 36.02
C GLU A 30 -20.90 -4.29 35.53
N ASP A 31 -22.07 -3.66 35.47
CA ASP A 31 -23.25 -4.25 34.85
C ASP A 31 -23.05 -4.49 33.34
N LEU A 32 -22.39 -3.55 32.65
CA LEU A 32 -21.97 -3.72 31.25
C LEU A 32 -21.06 -4.93 31.11
N ARG A 33 -20.08 -5.08 32.02
CA ARG A 33 -19.14 -6.19 32.05
C ARG A 33 -19.87 -7.54 32.21
N LEU A 34 -20.76 -7.64 33.18
CA LEU A 34 -21.46 -8.88 33.52
C LEU A 34 -22.54 -9.26 32.48
N LYS A 35 -23.44 -8.32 32.15
CA LYS A 35 -24.54 -8.57 31.19
C LYS A 35 -24.03 -8.63 29.75
N GLY A 36 -23.01 -7.84 29.41
CA GLY A 36 -22.33 -7.89 28.12
C GLY A 36 -21.64 -9.23 27.88
N ALA A 37 -20.84 -9.68 28.84
CA ALA A 37 -20.19 -10.99 28.80
C ALA A 37 -21.20 -12.13 28.60
N ALA A 38 -22.26 -12.16 29.41
CA ALA A 38 -23.29 -13.17 29.32
C ALA A 38 -23.99 -13.19 27.94
N LYS A 39 -24.26 -12.02 27.34
CA LYS A 39 -24.89 -11.95 26.01
C LYS A 39 -23.94 -12.29 24.86
N LEU A 40 -22.63 -12.10 25.03
CA LEU A 40 -21.60 -12.50 24.07
C LEU A 40 -21.13 -13.96 24.27
N GLY A 41 -21.53 -14.62 25.36
CA GLY A 41 -21.16 -16.00 25.66
C GLY A 41 -19.79 -16.14 26.32
N TYR A 42 -19.27 -15.09 26.95
CA TYR A 42 -18.02 -15.13 27.69
C TYR A 42 -18.23 -15.62 29.12
N SER A 43 -17.37 -16.54 29.57
CA SER A 43 -17.44 -17.14 30.91
C SER A 43 -16.70 -16.34 31.98
N ASN A 44 -15.73 -15.51 31.57
CA ASN A 44 -14.79 -14.80 32.44
C ASN A 44 -15.04 -13.29 32.45
N SER A 45 -16.24 -12.86 32.89
CA SER A 45 -16.65 -11.44 32.83
C SER A 45 -15.66 -10.50 33.53
N SER A 46 -15.11 -10.88 34.68
CA SER A 46 -14.20 -10.02 35.47
C SER A 46 -12.90 -9.67 34.74
N GLU A 47 -12.45 -10.53 33.83
CA GLU A 47 -11.17 -10.39 33.12
C GLU A 47 -11.30 -9.64 31.79
N LEU A 48 -12.52 -9.28 31.38
CA LEU A 48 -12.74 -8.60 30.12
C LEU A 48 -12.32 -7.14 30.19
N LYS A 49 -11.55 -6.70 29.20
CA LYS A 49 -11.31 -5.27 28.97
C LYS A 49 -12.44 -4.69 28.16
N ILE A 50 -12.83 -3.46 28.50
CA ILE A 50 -13.88 -2.72 27.80
C ILE A 50 -13.21 -1.55 27.12
N VAL A 51 -13.30 -1.50 25.80
CA VAL A 51 -12.69 -0.43 25.00
C VAL A 51 -13.74 0.22 24.10
N LEU A 52 -13.44 1.42 23.60
CA LEU A 52 -14.21 2.03 22.52
C LEU A 52 -13.91 1.35 21.20
N GLU A 53 -14.94 1.03 20.44
CA GLU A 53 -14.77 0.35 19.15
C GLU A 53 -14.03 1.22 18.12
N ILE A 54 -14.21 2.54 18.18
CA ILE A 54 -13.71 3.50 17.19
C ILE A 54 -12.19 3.70 17.24
N ASP A 55 -11.59 3.68 18.43
CA ASP A 55 -10.18 4.06 18.63
C ASP A 55 -9.43 3.18 19.64
N GLY A 56 -10.09 2.22 20.27
CA GLY A 56 -9.47 1.29 21.21
C GLY A 56 -9.19 1.89 22.58
N THR A 57 -9.71 3.08 22.89
CA THR A 57 -9.56 3.69 24.23
C THR A 57 -10.17 2.77 25.29
N GLU A 58 -9.36 2.36 26.27
CA GLU A 58 -9.81 1.53 27.38
C GLU A 58 -10.67 2.35 28.35
N VAL A 59 -11.85 1.83 28.70
CA VAL A 59 -12.84 2.47 29.56
C VAL A 59 -12.83 1.75 30.90
N GLU A 60 -12.11 2.32 31.86
CA GLU A 60 -12.03 1.85 33.25
C GLU A 60 -12.80 2.77 34.22
N ASP A 61 -13.07 4.01 33.83
CA ASP A 61 -13.73 5.01 34.66
C ASP A 61 -15.27 4.96 34.50
N GLU A 62 -15.97 4.86 35.63
CA GLU A 62 -17.44 4.81 35.67
C GLU A 62 -18.06 6.12 35.18
N ASN A 63 -17.48 7.29 35.50
CA ASN A 63 -18.06 8.56 35.10
C ASN A 63 -18.01 8.74 33.58
N TYR A 64 -16.91 8.32 32.94
CA TYR A 64 -16.80 8.30 31.49
C TYR A 64 -17.90 7.42 30.87
N PHE A 65 -18.10 6.21 31.38
CA PHE A 65 -19.14 5.30 30.90
C PHE A 65 -20.54 5.93 30.98
N GLN A 66 -20.88 6.61 32.08
CA GLN A 66 -22.16 7.31 32.25
C GLN A 66 -22.35 8.45 31.24
N LEU A 67 -21.27 9.17 30.92
CA LEU A 67 -21.27 10.31 30.00
C LEU A 67 -21.21 9.91 28.53
N ALA A 68 -20.90 8.65 28.22
CA ALA A 68 -20.80 8.16 26.85
C ALA A 68 -22.08 8.44 26.03
N GLU A 69 -21.92 8.70 24.74
CA GLU A 69 -23.04 8.96 23.83
C GLU A 69 -23.89 7.71 23.57
N ARG A 70 -25.10 7.86 23.01
CA ARG A 70 -26.05 6.72 22.87
C ARG A 70 -25.62 5.75 21.77
N ASP A 71 -24.88 6.25 20.80
CA ASP A 71 -24.38 5.51 19.68
C ASP A 71 -22.99 4.91 19.91
N THR A 72 -22.32 5.28 21.02
CA THR A 72 -21.06 4.68 21.47
C THR A 72 -21.16 3.16 21.49
N VAL A 73 -20.16 2.52 20.89
CA VAL A 73 -20.03 1.08 20.82
C VAL A 73 -18.85 0.67 21.68
N PHE A 74 -19.12 -0.16 22.67
CA PHE A 74 -18.10 -0.77 23.48
C PHE A 74 -17.69 -2.10 22.85
N GLN A 75 -16.41 -2.39 22.86
CA GLN A 75 -15.88 -3.69 22.47
C GLN A 75 -15.35 -4.40 23.71
N MET A 76 -15.64 -5.70 23.83
CA MET A 76 -15.16 -6.54 24.92
C MET A 76 -14.02 -7.42 24.45
N LEU A 77 -12.90 -7.35 25.15
CA LEU A 77 -11.67 -8.06 24.85
C LEU A 77 -11.33 -9.01 25.99
N GLN A 78 -11.05 -10.26 25.67
CA GLN A 78 -10.45 -11.22 26.60
C GLN A 78 -8.98 -10.85 26.89
N PRO A 79 -8.36 -11.38 27.96
CA PRO A 79 -6.98 -11.04 28.36
C PRO A 79 -5.93 -11.19 27.24
N ASN A 80 -6.16 -12.11 26.31
CA ASN A 80 -5.23 -12.41 25.22
C ASN A 80 -5.55 -11.66 23.92
N GLU A 81 -6.64 -10.89 23.90
CA GLU A 81 -7.10 -10.13 22.75
C GLU A 81 -6.58 -8.69 22.79
N LYS A 82 -6.40 -8.09 21.61
CA LYS A 82 -6.00 -6.70 21.45
C LYS A 82 -6.97 -6.01 20.52
N TRP A 83 -7.28 -4.76 20.83
CA TRP A 83 -8.07 -3.93 19.93
C TRP A 83 -7.29 -3.71 18.64
N LEU A 84 -8.00 -3.77 17.51
CA LEU A 84 -7.46 -3.44 16.20
C LEU A 84 -8.33 -2.37 15.55
N PRO A 85 -7.72 -1.41 14.82
CA PRO A 85 -8.47 -0.45 14.03
C PRO A 85 -9.40 -1.14 13.04
N PRO A 86 -10.60 -0.59 12.78
CA PRO A 86 -11.49 -1.09 11.74
C PRO A 86 -10.76 -1.21 10.40
N GLY A 87 -10.89 -2.36 9.73
CA GLY A 87 -10.26 -2.66 8.44
C GLY A 87 -8.91 -3.39 8.56
N VAL A 88 -8.34 -3.52 9.76
CA VAL A 88 -7.11 -4.30 10.01
C VAL A 88 -7.41 -5.77 10.31
N GLU A 89 -8.67 -6.14 10.57
CA GLU A 89 -9.07 -7.52 10.91
C GLU A 89 -8.89 -8.48 9.74
N ALA A 90 -9.00 -7.98 8.50
CA ALA A 90 -8.71 -8.75 7.29
C ALA A 90 -7.24 -9.24 7.26
N LEU A 91 -6.33 -8.53 7.93
CA LEU A 91 -4.93 -8.95 8.06
C LEU A 91 -4.74 -10.05 9.12
N ARG A 92 -5.66 -10.18 10.08
CA ARG A 92 -5.64 -11.26 11.09
C ARG A 92 -6.32 -12.54 10.59
N ALA A 93 -7.33 -12.41 9.72
CA ALA A 93 -7.96 -13.56 9.04
C ALA A 93 -7.00 -14.39 8.18
N GLY A 94 -5.76 -13.92 7.97
CA GLY A 94 -4.69 -14.67 7.29
C GLY A 94 -3.99 -15.74 8.14
N ASP A 95 -4.16 -15.77 9.47
CA ASP A 95 -3.34 -16.64 10.36
C ASP A 95 -4.13 -17.64 11.23
N GLU A 96 -5.47 -17.69 11.11
CA GLU A 96 -6.28 -18.69 11.81
C GLU A 96 -7.16 -19.46 10.80
N THR A 97 -6.54 -20.39 10.07
CA THR A 97 -7.26 -21.54 9.53
C THR A 97 -6.73 -22.80 10.22
N ASP A 98 -7.54 -23.32 11.12
CA ASP A 98 -7.47 -24.61 11.81
C ASP A 98 -7.82 -25.81 10.90
N TYR A 99 -7.57 -25.68 9.59
CA TYR A 99 -7.68 -26.80 8.66
C TYR A 99 -6.31 -27.45 8.49
N GLU A 100 -6.08 -28.53 9.23
CA GLU A 100 -5.05 -29.54 8.97
C GLU A 100 -5.26 -30.14 7.57
N SER A 101 -4.76 -29.44 6.55
CA SER A 101 -4.42 -30.03 5.26
C SER A 101 -3.42 -29.13 4.55
N HIS A 102 -2.15 -29.50 4.64
CA HIS A 102 -1.03 -28.98 3.85
C HIS A 102 -0.74 -27.48 4.04
N LYS A 103 -0.06 -27.12 5.14
CA LYS A 103 0.63 -25.82 5.27
C LYS A 103 1.51 -25.57 4.04
N LEU A 104 1.07 -24.69 3.16
CA LEU A 104 1.93 -24.18 2.10
C LEU A 104 3.10 -23.43 2.78
N PRO A 105 4.36 -23.64 2.33
CA PRO A 105 5.53 -22.98 2.89
C PRO A 105 5.43 -21.46 2.83
N ALA A 106 5.91 -20.75 3.85
CA ALA A 106 5.89 -19.28 3.92
C ALA A 106 6.15 -18.61 2.56
N MET A 107 5.14 -17.87 2.07
CA MET A 107 5.06 -17.33 0.71
C MET A 107 6.26 -16.45 0.32
N VAL A 108 6.89 -15.79 1.29
CA VAL A 108 8.01 -14.86 1.11
C VAL A 108 9.25 -15.52 0.48
N SER A 109 9.42 -16.84 0.62
CA SER A 109 10.58 -17.57 0.09
C SER A 109 10.22 -18.73 -0.84
N CYS A 110 8.94 -18.86 -1.18
CA CYS A 110 8.47 -19.95 -2.02
C CYS A 110 9.00 -19.82 -3.45
N SER A 111 9.67 -20.86 -3.94
CA SER A 111 10.14 -20.97 -5.33
C SER A 111 9.46 -22.11 -6.09
N ASP A 112 8.52 -22.81 -5.46
CA ASP A 112 7.81 -23.94 -6.06
C ASP A 112 6.62 -23.42 -6.89
N PRO A 113 6.59 -23.66 -8.21
CA PRO A 113 5.55 -23.14 -9.10
C PRO A 113 4.14 -23.62 -8.73
N VAL A 114 4.01 -24.87 -8.29
CA VAL A 114 2.72 -25.48 -7.95
C VAL A 114 2.20 -24.87 -6.67
N VAL A 115 3.06 -24.67 -5.67
CA VAL A 115 2.71 -24.00 -4.42
C VAL A 115 2.29 -22.54 -4.67
N LEU A 116 2.98 -21.83 -5.55
CA LEU A 116 2.61 -20.46 -5.94
C LEU A 116 1.23 -20.42 -6.60
N LEU A 117 0.92 -21.36 -7.49
CA LEU A 117 -0.43 -21.48 -8.06
C LEU A 117 -1.49 -21.76 -6.99
N LYS A 118 -1.21 -22.59 -5.97
CA LYS A 118 -2.16 -22.83 -4.86
C LYS A 118 -2.41 -21.57 -4.04
N TYR A 119 -1.41 -20.73 -3.84
CA TYR A 119 -1.60 -19.45 -3.18
C TYR A 119 -2.54 -18.53 -3.97
N LEU A 120 -2.39 -18.49 -5.30
CA LEU A 120 -3.26 -17.70 -6.17
C LEU A 120 -4.67 -18.29 -6.29
N GLU A 121 -4.81 -19.61 -6.27
CA GLU A 121 -6.12 -20.29 -6.27
C GLU A 121 -6.88 -20.03 -4.96
N LYS A 122 -6.17 -19.99 -3.83
CA LYS A 122 -6.76 -19.61 -2.54
C LYS A 122 -7.20 -18.15 -2.53
N ASP A 123 -6.35 -17.25 -3.01
CA ASP A 123 -6.64 -15.82 -3.12
C ASP A 123 -5.74 -15.18 -4.18
N ILE A 124 -6.37 -14.67 -5.25
CA ILE A 124 -5.66 -14.02 -6.36
C ILE A 124 -4.92 -12.74 -5.92
N ALA A 125 -5.32 -12.11 -4.82
CA ALA A 125 -4.65 -10.94 -4.27
C ALA A 125 -3.21 -11.24 -3.82
N ASN A 126 -2.86 -12.51 -3.57
CA ASN A 126 -1.49 -12.93 -3.28
C ASN A 126 -0.51 -12.56 -4.40
N LEU A 127 -0.98 -12.37 -5.64
CA LEU A 127 -0.14 -11.89 -6.75
C LEU A 127 0.54 -10.56 -6.44
N LEU A 128 -0.11 -9.67 -5.67
CA LEU A 128 0.44 -8.37 -5.27
C LEU A 128 1.64 -8.51 -4.31
N LEU A 129 1.73 -9.64 -3.62
CA LEU A 129 2.80 -9.95 -2.66
C LEU A 129 3.93 -10.77 -3.31
N PHE A 130 3.75 -11.25 -4.53
CA PHE A 130 4.77 -12.02 -5.23
C PHE A 130 5.93 -11.11 -5.64
N SER A 131 7.15 -11.60 -5.41
CA SER A 131 8.35 -10.97 -5.97
C SER A 131 8.39 -11.13 -7.49
N SER A 132 9.15 -10.28 -8.18
CA SER A 132 9.32 -10.39 -9.65
C SER A 132 9.77 -11.78 -10.10
N LYS A 133 10.61 -12.45 -9.31
CA LYS A 133 11.09 -13.80 -9.60
C LYS A 133 9.97 -14.85 -9.51
N GLN A 134 9.04 -14.69 -8.57
CA GLN A 134 7.91 -15.61 -8.41
C GLN A 134 6.91 -15.48 -9.56
N VAL A 135 6.62 -14.26 -10.00
CA VAL A 135 5.77 -14.03 -11.19
C VAL A 135 6.40 -14.63 -12.44
N GLU A 136 7.72 -14.48 -12.61
CA GLU A 136 8.46 -15.12 -13.70
C GLU A 136 8.39 -16.67 -13.63
N ILE A 137 8.47 -17.25 -12.43
CA ILE A 137 8.31 -18.70 -12.24
C ILE A 137 6.91 -19.15 -12.66
N VAL A 138 5.86 -18.45 -12.20
CA VAL A 138 4.46 -18.80 -12.55
C VAL A 138 4.21 -18.67 -14.04
N SER A 139 4.76 -17.65 -14.70
CA SER A 139 4.63 -17.45 -16.15
C SER A 139 5.27 -18.56 -17.00
N ARG A 140 6.13 -19.41 -16.43
CA ARG A 140 6.84 -20.47 -17.18
C ARG A 140 6.29 -21.88 -16.93
N ILE A 141 5.17 -21.99 -16.23
CA ILE A 141 4.58 -23.29 -15.88
C ILE A 141 3.93 -23.88 -17.14
N PRO A 142 4.35 -25.07 -17.60
CA PRO A 142 3.68 -25.72 -18.70
C PRO A 142 2.34 -26.29 -18.22
N ILE A 143 1.24 -25.86 -18.83
CA ILE A 143 -0.11 -26.26 -18.42
C ILE A 143 -0.32 -27.79 -18.47
N ASP A 144 0.32 -28.47 -19.42
CA ASP A 144 0.26 -29.93 -19.60
C ASP A 144 0.87 -30.71 -18.42
N SER A 145 1.68 -30.05 -17.58
CA SER A 145 2.29 -30.67 -16.41
C SER A 145 1.39 -30.63 -15.17
N LEU A 146 0.28 -29.89 -15.20
CA LEU A 146 -0.62 -29.72 -14.08
C LEU A 146 -1.64 -30.87 -14.05
N ASP A 147 -1.83 -31.45 -12.87
CA ASP A 147 -2.83 -32.49 -12.65
C ASP A 147 -4.24 -31.86 -12.64
N PRO A 148 -5.15 -32.24 -13.57
CA PRO A 148 -6.51 -31.70 -13.62
C PRO A 148 -7.34 -32.01 -12.36
N GLN A 149 -6.93 -33.00 -11.55
CA GLN A 149 -7.58 -33.30 -10.28
C GLN A 149 -7.15 -32.35 -9.15
N GLN A 150 -6.01 -31.69 -9.30
CA GLN A 150 -5.44 -30.81 -8.27
C GLN A 150 -5.70 -29.33 -8.51
N PHE A 151 -5.89 -28.93 -9.77
CA PHE A 151 -6.13 -27.54 -10.14
C PHE A 151 -7.22 -27.42 -11.18
N ASN A 152 -7.95 -26.33 -11.11
CA ASN A 152 -8.76 -25.89 -12.24
C ASN A 152 -7.84 -25.40 -13.37
N LEU A 153 -7.70 -26.22 -14.42
CA LEU A 153 -6.85 -25.92 -15.58
C LEU A 153 -7.19 -24.59 -16.25
N ALA A 154 -8.47 -24.24 -16.36
CA ALA A 154 -8.87 -22.97 -16.98
C ALA A 154 -8.44 -21.75 -16.15
N PHE A 155 -8.46 -21.89 -14.82
CA PHE A 155 -7.91 -20.86 -13.93
C PHE A 155 -6.39 -20.78 -14.05
N ALA A 156 -5.70 -21.93 -14.01
CA ALA A 156 -4.26 -21.97 -14.13
C ALA A 156 -3.78 -21.37 -15.46
N GLU A 157 -4.44 -21.70 -16.58
CA GLU A 157 -4.18 -21.11 -17.89
C GLU A 157 -4.28 -19.59 -17.86
N ALA A 158 -5.39 -19.06 -17.37
CA ALA A 158 -5.63 -17.62 -17.30
C ALA A 158 -4.60 -16.91 -16.40
N VAL A 159 -4.21 -17.53 -15.28
CA VAL A 159 -3.19 -16.98 -14.37
C VAL A 159 -1.81 -16.99 -15.01
N ILE A 160 -1.42 -18.10 -15.65
CA ILE A 160 -0.14 -18.23 -16.34
C ILE A 160 -0.05 -17.20 -17.46
N GLU A 161 -1.05 -17.10 -18.33
CA GLU A 161 -1.13 -16.11 -19.42
C GLU A 161 -1.06 -14.67 -18.88
N ALA A 162 -1.79 -14.37 -17.79
CA ALA A 162 -1.72 -13.06 -17.16
C ALA A 162 -0.32 -12.75 -16.61
N CYS A 163 0.35 -13.73 -16.00
CA CYS A 163 1.72 -13.57 -15.51
C CYS A 163 2.71 -13.38 -16.65
N GLU A 164 2.59 -14.12 -17.75
CA GLU A 164 3.40 -13.95 -18.97
C GLU A 164 3.28 -12.52 -19.51
N LYS A 165 2.05 -12.03 -19.62
CA LYS A 165 1.78 -10.65 -20.07
C LYS A 165 2.40 -9.61 -19.14
N LEU A 166 2.26 -9.78 -17.82
CA LEU A 166 2.85 -8.86 -16.83
C LEU A 166 4.38 -8.85 -16.89
N VAL A 167 5.01 -10.01 -17.07
CA VAL A 167 6.47 -10.11 -17.22
C VAL A 167 6.93 -9.40 -18.50
N LEU A 168 6.20 -9.56 -19.60
CA LEU A 168 6.52 -8.90 -20.87
C LEU A 168 6.35 -7.37 -20.79
N GLU A 169 5.26 -6.89 -20.21
CA GLU A 169 5.02 -5.45 -20.03
C GLU A 169 6.11 -4.81 -19.17
N LYS A 170 6.52 -5.50 -18.10
CA LYS A 170 7.64 -5.06 -17.26
C LYS A 170 8.95 -4.99 -18.04
N GLN A 171 9.27 -6.01 -18.83
CA GLN A 171 10.50 -6.04 -19.64
C GLN A 171 10.51 -4.89 -20.66
N ASN A 172 9.39 -4.66 -21.35
CA ASN A 172 9.27 -3.56 -22.31
C ASN A 172 9.49 -2.19 -21.65
N ALA A 173 8.98 -2.00 -20.43
CA ALA A 173 9.20 -0.76 -19.67
C ALA A 173 10.67 -0.58 -19.29
N GLU A 174 11.35 -1.66 -18.86
CA GLU A 174 12.78 -1.63 -18.56
C GLU A 174 13.63 -1.31 -19.79
N ASP A 175 13.32 -1.92 -20.94
CA ASP A 175 13.99 -1.67 -22.21
C ASP A 175 13.79 -0.23 -22.68
N ALA A 176 12.58 0.31 -22.55
CA ALA A 176 12.30 1.71 -22.84
C ALA A 176 13.14 2.64 -21.94
N ILE A 177 13.20 2.38 -20.63
CA ILE A 177 14.02 3.16 -19.69
C ILE A 177 15.50 3.09 -20.08
N ASN A 178 16.01 1.91 -20.44
CA ASN A 178 17.40 1.73 -20.86
C ASN A 178 17.71 2.47 -22.16
N PHE A 179 16.77 2.45 -23.12
CA PHE A 179 16.87 3.23 -24.35
C PHE A 179 16.96 4.73 -24.06
N TYR A 180 16.08 5.27 -23.22
CA TYR A 180 16.14 6.68 -22.82
C TYR A 180 17.46 7.03 -22.14
N LYS A 181 17.94 6.19 -21.22
CA LYS A 181 19.25 6.41 -20.55
C LYS A 181 20.41 6.46 -21.54
N ASN A 182 20.38 5.63 -22.58
CA ASN A 182 21.42 5.63 -23.60
C ASN A 182 21.37 6.92 -24.44
N LEU A 183 20.18 7.36 -24.87
CA LEU A 183 20.02 8.62 -25.60
C LEU A 183 20.45 9.84 -24.78
N THR A 184 20.14 9.88 -23.48
CA THR A 184 20.58 11.00 -22.62
C THR A 184 22.10 11.03 -22.49
N LYS A 185 22.76 9.87 -22.31
CA LYS A 185 24.22 9.80 -22.28
C LYS A 185 24.84 10.29 -23.59
N GLU A 186 24.31 9.85 -24.72
CA GLU A 186 24.80 10.27 -26.03
C GLU A 186 24.57 11.78 -26.27
N SER A 187 23.43 12.32 -25.84
CA SER A 187 23.17 13.76 -25.87
C SER A 187 24.15 14.55 -24.99
N ASP A 188 24.47 14.06 -23.79
CA ASP A 188 25.43 14.71 -22.89
C ASP A 188 26.86 14.65 -23.48
N GLU A 189 27.23 13.55 -24.14
CA GLU A 189 28.51 13.39 -24.85
C GLU A 189 28.61 14.34 -26.06
N ILE A 190 27.53 14.49 -26.83
CA ILE A 190 27.46 15.46 -27.94
C ILE A 190 27.53 16.89 -27.41
N ASP A 191 26.81 17.22 -26.34
CA ASP A 191 26.88 18.55 -25.72
C ASP A 191 28.28 18.85 -25.14
N SER A 192 28.97 17.83 -24.60
CA SER A 192 30.36 17.96 -24.15
C SER A 192 31.31 18.18 -25.34
N SER A 193 31.19 17.38 -26.40
CA SER A 193 32.00 17.52 -27.62
C SER A 193 31.74 18.84 -28.35
N ALA A 194 30.50 19.32 -28.39
CA ALA A 194 30.15 20.63 -28.96
C ALA A 194 30.70 21.80 -28.13
N LYS A 195 30.71 21.68 -26.79
CA LYS A 195 31.37 22.65 -25.90
C LYS A 195 32.89 22.63 -26.09
N GLU A 196 33.50 21.47 -26.24
CA GLU A 196 34.93 21.33 -26.51
C GLU A 196 35.32 21.93 -27.86
N LEU A 197 34.54 21.68 -28.92
CA LEU A 197 34.76 22.28 -30.24
C LEU A 197 34.59 23.81 -30.21
N ARG A 198 33.59 24.34 -29.51
CA ARG A 198 33.43 25.80 -29.33
C ARG A 198 34.58 26.43 -28.56
N ASN A 199 35.07 25.76 -27.52
CA ASN A 199 36.22 26.21 -26.74
C ASN A 199 37.52 26.16 -27.57
N ALA A 200 37.68 25.14 -28.44
CA ALA A 200 38.80 25.03 -29.37
C ALA A 200 38.73 26.08 -30.50
N GLU A 201 37.54 26.39 -31.03
CA GLU A 201 37.34 27.48 -32.00
C GLU A 201 37.57 28.86 -31.38
N GLN A 202 37.21 29.07 -30.10
CA GLN A 202 37.54 30.31 -29.40
C GLN A 202 39.04 30.43 -29.08
N ALA A 203 39.75 29.31 -28.89
CA ALA A 203 41.21 29.32 -28.81
C ALA A 203 41.86 29.60 -30.19
N SER A 204 41.29 29.09 -31.29
CA SER A 204 41.79 29.29 -32.66
C SER A 204 41.40 30.63 -33.29
N LYS A 205 40.35 31.30 -32.82
CA LYS A 205 39.94 32.65 -33.26
C LYS A 205 40.91 33.77 -32.86
N THR A 206 42.05 33.44 -32.26
CA THR A 206 43.19 34.35 -32.17
C THR A 206 43.98 34.44 -33.50
N THR A 207 43.71 33.58 -34.48
CA THR A 207 44.31 33.72 -35.83
C THR A 207 43.34 33.31 -36.95
N ASP A 208 42.65 34.32 -37.46
CA ASP A 208 42.16 34.54 -38.81
C ASP A 208 41.02 33.70 -39.44
N SER A 209 40.23 34.45 -40.22
CA SER A 209 38.91 34.18 -40.82
C SER A 209 38.89 33.09 -41.91
N LEU A 210 37.80 32.28 -41.99
CA LEU A 210 37.07 31.92 -43.23
C LEU A 210 35.82 31.05 -42.96
N VAL A 211 34.80 31.25 -43.80
CA VAL A 211 33.39 30.81 -43.71
C VAL A 211 33.17 29.38 -44.23
N VAL A 212 32.36 28.54 -43.56
CA VAL A 212 31.67 27.38 -44.17
C VAL A 212 30.25 27.18 -43.59
N SER A 213 29.33 26.80 -44.50
CA SER A 213 27.87 26.67 -44.44
C SER A 213 27.29 25.66 -43.44
N ALA A 214 26.17 26.03 -42.80
CA ALA A 214 25.38 25.19 -41.89
C ALA A 214 24.45 24.21 -42.63
N ASP A 215 24.44 22.96 -42.18
CA ASP A 215 23.68 21.82 -42.72
C ASP A 215 22.25 21.80 -42.14
N GLU A 216 21.22 21.71 -43.00
CA GLU A 216 19.80 21.85 -42.63
C GLU A 216 19.34 20.78 -41.61
N ASN A 217 19.93 19.59 -41.65
CA ASN A 217 19.63 18.50 -40.72
C ASN A 217 20.02 18.82 -39.26
N ALA A 218 21.09 19.59 -39.05
CA ALA A 218 21.48 20.00 -37.71
C ALA A 218 20.44 20.97 -37.12
N SER A 219 19.88 21.84 -37.96
CA SER A 219 18.87 22.81 -37.53
C SER A 219 17.60 22.13 -37.03
N THR A 220 17.15 21.07 -37.71
CA THR A 220 15.96 20.31 -37.30
C THR A 220 16.19 19.55 -35.99
N ALA A 221 17.40 19.00 -35.78
CA ALA A 221 17.76 18.33 -34.55
C ALA A 221 17.82 19.30 -33.35
N PHE A 222 18.36 20.51 -33.55
CA PHE A 222 18.37 21.55 -32.52
C PHE A 222 16.96 22.00 -32.12
N GLU A 223 16.06 22.14 -33.10
CA GLU A 223 14.67 22.54 -32.87
C GLU A 223 13.87 21.48 -32.09
N ALA A 224 14.12 20.19 -32.36
CA ALA A 224 13.54 19.09 -31.60
C ALA A 224 14.03 19.06 -30.14
N ILE A 225 15.32 19.31 -29.91
CA ILE A 225 15.92 19.36 -28.56
C ILE A 225 15.40 20.56 -27.77
N GLU A 226 15.24 21.72 -28.41
CA GLU A 226 14.72 22.92 -27.76
C GLU A 226 13.25 22.75 -27.34
N ASN A 227 12.44 22.10 -28.19
CA ASN A 227 11.08 21.73 -27.84
C ASN A 227 11.04 20.80 -26.62
N ILE A 228 11.89 19.77 -26.56
CA ILE A 228 11.97 18.86 -25.40
C ILE A 228 12.34 19.61 -24.12
N ARG A 229 13.29 20.54 -24.17
CA ARG A 229 13.67 21.39 -23.01
C ARG A 229 12.52 22.26 -22.52
N LYS A 230 11.70 22.77 -23.45
CA LYS A 230 10.49 23.56 -23.15
C LYS A 230 9.41 22.73 -22.44
N TRP A 231 9.26 21.46 -22.82
CA TRP A 231 8.34 20.53 -22.14
C TRP A 231 8.83 20.10 -20.74
N GLN A 232 10.13 20.11 -20.49
CA GLN A 232 10.74 19.73 -19.20
C GLN A 232 10.67 20.82 -18.12
N GLY A 233 10.09 22.00 -18.41
CA GLY A 233 9.74 22.98 -17.38
C GLY A 233 10.92 23.63 -16.65
N VAL A 234 12.11 23.68 -17.26
CA VAL A 234 13.23 24.47 -16.71
C VAL A 234 13.08 25.92 -17.18
N ASN A 235 12.11 26.63 -16.59
CA ASN A 235 12.10 28.09 -16.63
C ASN A 235 13.19 28.59 -15.69
N ASN A 236 14.32 28.97 -16.25
CA ASN A 236 15.32 29.77 -15.58
C ASN A 236 14.79 31.22 -15.55
N GLU A 237 13.82 31.50 -14.67
CA GLU A 237 13.40 32.87 -14.39
C GLU A 237 14.05 33.40 -13.11
N ASP A 238 14.44 34.65 -13.28
CA ASP A 238 15.33 35.48 -12.50
C ASP A 238 14.83 35.80 -11.09
N SER A 239 15.80 36.12 -10.27
CA SER A 239 15.74 36.69 -8.94
C SER A 239 14.63 37.74 -8.72
N GLY A 240 13.65 37.39 -7.89
CA GLY A 240 12.68 38.32 -7.31
C GLY A 240 12.60 38.13 -5.80
N LYS A 241 13.23 39.04 -5.03
CA LYS A 241 13.14 39.07 -3.57
C LYS A 241 11.69 39.25 -3.11
N GLU A 242 11.13 38.25 -2.46
CA GLU A 242 9.93 38.39 -1.64
C GLU A 242 10.34 38.48 -0.16
N PRO A 243 10.05 39.57 0.58
CA PRO A 243 10.44 39.69 1.97
C PRO A 243 9.48 38.92 2.88
N ALA A 244 10.05 38.14 3.80
CA ALA A 244 9.34 37.30 4.76
C ALA A 244 8.30 38.09 5.61
N PRO A 245 7.14 37.48 5.96
CA PRO A 245 6.13 38.12 6.78
C PRO A 245 6.62 38.30 8.23
N LYS A 246 6.56 39.54 8.73
CA LYS A 246 6.93 39.91 10.10
C LYS A 246 5.90 39.37 11.10
N ARG A 247 6.37 38.60 12.08
CA ARG A 247 5.61 38.14 13.25
C ARG A 247 5.08 39.36 14.06
N PRO A 248 3.80 39.40 14.45
CA PRO A 248 3.28 40.47 15.29
C PRO A 248 3.83 40.36 16.73
N LYS A 249 4.21 41.51 17.31
CA LYS A 249 4.62 41.62 18.71
C LYS A 249 3.39 41.58 19.64
N PRO A 250 3.50 41.00 20.84
CA PRO A 250 2.42 41.08 21.83
C PRO A 250 2.35 42.50 22.40
N SER A 251 1.13 43.01 22.54
CA SER A 251 0.83 44.27 23.24
C SER A 251 0.70 44.03 24.75
N PRO A 252 1.01 45.03 25.60
CA PRO A 252 0.98 44.92 27.06
C PRO A 252 -0.44 44.77 27.64
#